data_AF-A0A0G1ADQ1-F1
#
_entry.id   AF-A0A0G1ADQ1-F1
#
_cell.length_a   1.000
_cell.length_b   1.000
_cell.length_c   1.000
_cell.angle_alpha   90.00
_cell.angle_beta   90.00
_cell.angle_gamma   90.00
#
_symmetry.space_group_name_H-M   'P 1'
#
loop_
_entity.id
_entity.type
_entity.pdbx_description
1 polymer ?
#
loop_
_entity_poly.entity_id
_entity_poly.type
_entity_poly.pdbx_seq_one_letter_code
_entity_poly.pdbx_strand_id
1 'polypeptide(L)'
;MLLTHLLQTPAELLQTIKDSSERNLIVIDSLDRILNTEHRALFNYLKALRDSHKYHLAYVFLCHAEIKANEILDDLEYLVSEHIEHLPPLTSDEYDLFGFQPTPKQLKQLIELSGGIPALVKVYVLAMRDGQSLDSTQNPQIAAMLVKTGKTKLSQLTAAETRLMDLFLTNRGQIVSKNQICDVVYPDVKNKAGISDHALDQLVHRLRVKIKNQYTLTTHRGLGYKLS
;
A
#
# COMPACT_ATOMS: atom_id res chain seq x y z
N MET A 1 -18.85 1.83 27.29
CA MET A 1 -17.46 1.45 27.62
C MET A 1 -17.14 0.28 26.70
N LEU A 2 -16.48 0.53 25.57
CA LEU A 2 -16.19 -0.52 24.58
C LEU A 2 -15.04 -1.38 25.11
N LEU A 3 -15.39 -2.54 25.67
CA LEU A 3 -14.45 -3.61 26.00
C LEU A 3 -13.89 -4.18 24.69
N THR A 4 -12.74 -3.69 24.25
CA THR A 4 -11.96 -4.31 23.18
C THR A 4 -11.37 -5.62 23.70
N HIS A 5 -12.13 -6.70 23.57
CA HIS A 5 -11.63 -8.07 23.77
C HIS A 5 -10.69 -8.42 22.61
N LEU A 6 -9.39 -8.21 22.81
CA LEU A 6 -8.34 -8.62 21.88
C LEU A 6 -8.09 -10.13 22.02
N LEU A 7 -8.29 -10.84 20.90
CA LEU A 7 -8.09 -12.28 20.66
C LEU A 7 -8.98 -13.21 21.50
N GLN A 8 -10.26 -13.28 21.12
CA GLN A 8 -11.13 -14.39 21.49
C GLN A 8 -10.81 -15.62 20.63
N THR A 9 -10.66 -16.78 21.25
CA THR A 9 -10.70 -18.06 20.52
C THR A 9 -12.01 -18.15 19.72
N PRO A 10 -12.09 -18.96 18.65
CA PRO A 10 -13.34 -19.12 17.90
C PRO A 10 -14.53 -19.50 18.79
N ALA A 11 -14.30 -20.28 19.85
CA ALA A 11 -15.32 -20.66 20.81
C ALA A 11 -15.80 -19.47 21.66
N GLU A 12 -14.90 -18.65 22.18
CA GLU A 12 -15.23 -17.45 22.95
C GLU A 12 -15.95 -16.40 22.09
N LEU A 13 -15.57 -16.28 20.82
CA LEU A 13 -16.26 -15.42 19.86
C LEU A 13 -17.70 -15.89 19.64
N LEU A 14 -17.90 -17.19 19.42
CA LEU A 14 -19.23 -17.77 19.26
C LEU A 14 -20.07 -17.60 20.53
N GLN A 15 -19.48 -17.78 21.70
CA GLN A 15 -20.17 -17.58 22.98
C GLN A 15 -20.58 -16.11 23.15
N THR A 16 -19.69 -15.17 22.82
CA THR A 16 -19.97 -13.73 22.84
C THR A 16 -21.13 -13.37 21.92
N ILE A 17 -21.17 -13.94 20.70
CA ILE A 17 -22.25 -13.70 19.74
C ILE A 17 -23.59 -14.23 20.29
N LYS A 18 -23.58 -15.39 20.94
CA LYS A 18 -24.79 -16.02 21.50
C LYS A 18 -25.34 -15.31 22.74
N ASP A 19 -24.45 -14.84 23.62
CA ASP A 19 -24.82 -14.29 24.92
C ASP A 19 -25.16 -12.79 24.85
N SER A 20 -24.74 -12.10 23.79
CA SER A 20 -25.00 -10.67 23.62
C SER A 20 -26.43 -10.40 23.17
N SER A 21 -27.14 -9.56 23.93
CA SER A 21 -28.43 -8.99 23.52
C SER A 21 -28.30 -7.90 22.45
N GLU A 22 -27.07 -7.43 22.20
CA GLU A 22 -26.77 -6.39 21.22
C GLU A 22 -26.33 -7.01 19.88
N ARG A 23 -26.31 -6.18 18.82
CA ARG A 23 -25.72 -6.60 17.54
C ARG A 23 -24.20 -6.63 17.67
N ASN A 24 -23.61 -7.77 17.36
CA ASN A 24 -22.17 -7.95 17.28
C ASN A 24 -21.67 -7.53 15.91
N LEU A 25 -20.50 -6.89 15.88
CA LEU A 25 -19.85 -6.41 14.66
C LEU A 25 -18.50 -7.09 14.53
N ILE A 26 -18.26 -7.76 13.41
CA ILE A 26 -16.92 -8.25 13.05
C ILE A 26 -16.36 -7.35 11.95
N VAL A 27 -15.21 -6.75 12.23
CA VAL A 27 -14.47 -5.91 11.28
C VAL A 27 -13.34 -6.73 10.67
N ILE A 28 -13.32 -6.83 9.35
CA ILE A 28 -12.26 -7.48 8.59
C ILE A 28 -11.49 -6.39 7.87
N ASP A 29 -10.33 -6.04 8.44
CA ASP A 29 -9.42 -5.08 7.84
C ASP A 29 -8.62 -5.73 6.70
N SER A 30 -8.46 -4.99 5.60
CA SER A 30 -7.66 -5.40 4.44
C SER A 30 -8.10 -6.72 3.81
N LEU A 31 -9.40 -6.87 3.56
CA LEU A 31 -10.00 -8.05 2.92
C LEU A 31 -9.25 -8.45 1.65
N ASP A 32 -8.76 -7.48 0.87
CA ASP A 32 -7.96 -7.68 -0.34
C ASP A 32 -6.74 -8.61 -0.16
N ARG A 33 -6.16 -8.67 1.04
CA ARG A 33 -5.00 -9.54 1.32
C ARG A 33 -5.35 -11.02 1.41
N ILE A 34 -6.59 -11.33 1.75
CA ILE A 34 -7.07 -12.71 1.94
C ILE A 34 -8.03 -13.15 0.83
N LEU A 35 -8.31 -12.29 -0.18
CA LEU A 35 -9.07 -12.64 -1.38
C LEU A 35 -8.28 -13.57 -2.31
N ASN A 36 -8.04 -14.79 -1.87
CA ASN A 36 -7.40 -15.86 -2.63
C ASN A 36 -8.09 -17.20 -2.32
N THR A 37 -7.84 -18.20 -3.18
CA THR A 37 -8.52 -19.51 -3.10
C THR A 37 -8.18 -20.30 -1.83
N GLU A 38 -7.03 -20.04 -1.20
CA GLU A 38 -6.62 -20.72 0.06
C GLU A 38 -7.56 -20.36 1.21
N HIS A 39 -8.16 -19.17 1.17
CA HIS A 39 -9.05 -18.67 2.23
C HIS A 39 -10.54 -18.91 1.92
N ARG A 40 -10.89 -19.64 0.85
CA ARG A 40 -12.30 -19.90 0.49
C ARG A 40 -13.10 -20.54 1.63
N ALA A 41 -12.49 -21.45 2.38
CA ALA A 41 -13.13 -22.09 3.54
C ALA A 41 -13.52 -21.08 4.63
N LEU A 42 -12.70 -20.04 4.84
CA LEU A 42 -13.00 -18.95 5.76
C LEU A 42 -14.23 -18.15 5.30
N PHE A 43 -14.33 -17.82 4.01
CA PHE A 43 -15.47 -17.07 3.48
C PHE A 43 -16.79 -17.84 3.61
N ASN A 44 -16.76 -19.14 3.31
CA ASN A 44 -17.90 -20.02 3.53
C ASN A 44 -18.31 -20.08 5.01
N TYR A 45 -17.32 -20.16 5.91
CA TYR A 45 -17.56 -20.12 7.35
C TYR A 45 -18.21 -18.80 7.80
N LEU A 46 -17.69 -17.65 7.34
CA LEU A 46 -18.27 -16.34 7.65
C LEU A 46 -19.72 -16.22 7.15
N LYS A 47 -20.00 -16.75 5.95
CA LYS A 47 -21.37 -16.77 5.42
C LYS A 47 -22.31 -17.58 6.31
N ALA A 48 -21.93 -18.81 6.64
CA ALA A 48 -22.71 -19.70 7.50
C ALA A 48 -22.90 -19.12 8.91
N LEU A 49 -21.87 -18.47 9.44
CA LEU A 49 -21.91 -17.82 10.75
C LEU A 49 -22.92 -16.68 10.78
N ARG A 50 -22.93 -15.81 9.76
CA ARG A 50 -23.92 -14.73 9.65
C ARG A 50 -25.33 -15.27 9.47
N ASP A 51 -25.53 -16.27 8.64
CA ASP A 51 -26.88 -16.81 8.43
C ASP A 51 -27.48 -17.39 9.71
N SER A 52 -26.65 -18.04 10.53
CA SER A 52 -27.04 -18.57 11.84
C SER A 52 -27.35 -17.47 12.86
N HIS A 53 -26.94 -16.22 12.62
CA HIS A 53 -27.07 -15.08 13.53
C HIS A 53 -27.54 -13.80 12.80
N LYS A 54 -28.41 -13.93 11.79
CA LYS A 54 -28.74 -12.87 10.80
C LYS A 54 -29.14 -11.50 11.38
N TYR A 55 -29.67 -11.46 12.61
CA TYR A 55 -30.12 -10.24 13.29
C TYR A 55 -29.20 -9.75 14.41
N HIS A 56 -28.19 -10.54 14.75
CA HIS A 56 -27.26 -10.30 15.86
C HIS A 56 -25.80 -10.21 15.40
N LEU A 57 -25.51 -10.42 14.12
CA LEU A 57 -24.17 -10.33 13.56
C LEU A 57 -24.16 -9.51 12.27
N ALA A 58 -23.26 -8.53 12.23
CA ALA A 58 -22.95 -7.75 11.04
C ALA A 58 -21.45 -7.80 10.74
N TYR A 59 -21.10 -7.56 9.48
CA TYR A 59 -19.73 -7.44 9.00
C TYR A 59 -19.44 -6.04 8.49
N VAL A 60 -18.23 -5.57 8.74
CA VAL A 60 -17.64 -4.43 8.02
C VAL A 60 -16.36 -4.93 7.39
N PHE A 61 -16.29 -4.87 6.07
CA PHE A 61 -15.11 -5.22 5.30
C PHE A 61 -14.40 -3.94 4.87
N LEU A 62 -13.10 -3.85 5.15
CA LEU A 62 -12.27 -2.76 4.67
C LEU A 62 -11.36 -3.29 3.56
N CYS A 63 -11.26 -2.55 2.47
CA CYS A 63 -10.44 -2.90 1.32
C CYS A 63 -9.78 -1.66 0.72
N HIS A 64 -8.58 -1.83 0.18
CA HIS A 64 -7.83 -0.73 -0.45
C HIS A 64 -8.29 -0.42 -1.88
N ALA A 65 -8.99 -1.35 -2.51
CA ALA A 65 -9.48 -1.26 -3.87
C ALA A 65 -10.86 -1.89 -3.98
N GLU A 66 -11.58 -1.52 -5.03
CA GLU A 66 -12.86 -2.12 -5.37
C GLU A 66 -12.71 -3.63 -5.56
N ILE A 67 -13.57 -4.38 -4.88
CA ILE A 67 -13.63 -5.84 -5.01
C ILE A 67 -14.50 -6.13 -6.23
N LYS A 68 -13.88 -6.64 -7.28
CA LYS A 68 -14.60 -7.12 -8.46
C LYS A 68 -15.27 -8.46 -8.14
N ALA A 69 -16.36 -8.75 -8.85
CA ALA A 69 -17.01 -10.05 -8.81
C ALA A 69 -15.97 -11.17 -8.94
N ASN A 70 -15.94 -12.05 -7.95
CA ASN A 70 -14.83 -12.97 -7.76
C ASN A 70 -15.36 -14.31 -7.24
N GLU A 71 -15.10 -15.37 -8.00
CA GLU A 71 -15.45 -16.76 -7.66
C GLU A 71 -14.93 -17.20 -6.27
N ILE A 72 -13.97 -16.45 -5.69
CA ILE A 72 -13.41 -16.69 -4.36
C ILE A 72 -14.41 -16.36 -3.25
N LEU A 73 -15.24 -15.32 -3.39
CA LEU A 73 -16.19 -14.90 -2.36
C LEU A 73 -17.45 -15.75 -2.34
N ASP A 74 -17.81 -16.35 -3.47
CA ASP A 74 -18.95 -17.27 -3.59
C ASP A 74 -20.22 -16.65 -2.98
N ASP A 75 -20.96 -17.37 -2.15
CA ASP A 75 -22.16 -16.87 -1.46
C ASP A 75 -21.92 -15.66 -0.51
N LEU A 76 -20.66 -15.38 -0.13
CA LEU A 76 -20.33 -14.20 0.68
C LEU A 76 -20.33 -12.92 -0.15
N GLU A 77 -20.21 -13.00 -1.48
CA GLU A 77 -20.15 -11.85 -2.39
C GLU A 77 -21.37 -10.93 -2.20
N TYR A 78 -22.56 -11.51 -2.04
CA TYR A 78 -23.78 -10.74 -1.79
C TYR A 78 -23.68 -9.89 -0.52
N LEU A 79 -23.09 -10.43 0.57
CA LEU A 79 -22.93 -9.68 1.81
C LEU A 79 -21.88 -8.59 1.70
N VAL A 80 -20.79 -8.83 0.95
CA VAL A 80 -19.72 -7.85 0.74
C VAL A 80 -20.19 -6.71 -0.15
N SER A 81 -21.10 -6.99 -1.09
CA SER A 81 -21.61 -6.01 -2.07
C SER A 81 -22.93 -5.32 -1.68
N GLU A 82 -23.57 -5.72 -0.57
CA GLU A 82 -24.87 -5.18 -0.13
C GLU A 82 -24.84 -3.67 0.13
N HIS A 83 -23.77 -3.19 0.79
CA HIS A 83 -23.60 -1.79 1.10
C HIS A 83 -22.11 -1.40 1.00
N ILE A 84 -21.78 -0.63 -0.03
CA ILE A 84 -20.42 -0.19 -0.33
C ILE A 84 -20.33 1.31 -0.11
N GLU A 85 -19.47 1.71 0.82
CA GLU A 85 -19.13 3.11 1.07
C GLU A 85 -17.73 3.39 0.56
N HIS A 86 -17.61 4.35 -0.35
CA HIS A 86 -16.33 4.79 -0.88
C HIS A 86 -15.82 5.97 -0.07
N LEU A 87 -14.59 5.84 0.47
CA LEU A 87 -13.93 6.92 1.19
C LEU A 87 -12.97 7.66 0.24
N PRO A 88 -13.37 8.82 -0.32
CA PRO A 88 -12.48 9.61 -1.16
C PRO A 88 -11.35 10.26 -0.32
N PRO A 89 -10.26 10.72 -0.96
CA PRO A 89 -9.33 11.64 -0.32
C PRO A 89 -10.04 12.90 0.16
N LEU A 90 -9.52 13.50 1.23
CA LEU A 90 -10.05 14.74 1.79
C LEU A 90 -9.92 15.89 0.80
N THR A 91 -10.92 16.77 0.82
CA THR A 91 -10.84 18.11 0.25
C THR A 91 -10.14 19.05 1.21
N SER A 92 -9.64 20.19 0.71
CA SER A 92 -8.90 21.15 1.52
C SER A 92 -9.68 21.70 2.72
N ASP A 93 -11.00 21.75 2.61
CA ASP A 93 -11.89 22.30 3.63
C ASP A 93 -12.09 21.32 4.80
N GLU A 94 -11.75 20.05 4.59
CA GLU A 94 -11.81 18.97 5.59
C GLU A 94 -10.47 18.75 6.29
N TYR A 95 -9.42 19.50 5.93
CA TYR A 95 -8.09 19.33 6.52
C TYR A 95 -8.07 19.76 7.98
N ASP A 96 -7.64 18.85 8.86
CA ASP A 96 -7.22 19.23 10.21
C ASP A 96 -5.87 19.96 10.12
N LEU A 97 -5.91 21.26 10.38
CA LEU A 97 -4.73 22.12 10.31
C LEU A 97 -3.97 22.17 11.65
N PHE A 98 -4.43 21.51 12.71
CA PHE A 98 -3.75 21.45 14.01
C PHE A 98 -3.34 22.83 14.56
N GLY A 99 -4.21 23.83 14.37
CA GLY A 99 -3.98 25.22 14.77
C GLY A 99 -3.02 26.02 13.85
N PHE A 100 -2.47 25.40 12.81
CA PHE A 100 -1.67 26.07 11.80
C PHE A 100 -2.55 26.89 10.84
N GLN A 101 -2.09 28.09 10.48
CA GLN A 101 -2.76 29.00 9.54
C GLN A 101 -1.92 29.09 8.27
N PRO A 102 -2.08 28.14 7.31
CA PRO A 102 -1.28 28.14 6.10
C PRO A 102 -1.61 29.35 5.23
N THR A 103 -0.59 29.98 4.65
CA THR A 103 -0.78 30.93 3.55
C THR A 103 -1.44 30.24 2.34
N PRO A 104 -2.09 30.98 1.43
CA PRO A 104 -2.66 30.38 0.21
C PRO A 104 -1.66 29.56 -0.60
N LYS A 105 -0.39 29.97 -0.62
CA LYS A 105 0.70 29.24 -1.27
C LYS A 105 0.99 27.91 -0.57
N GLN A 106 1.06 27.91 0.77
CA GLN A 106 1.28 26.69 1.55
C GLN A 106 0.09 25.74 1.45
N LEU A 107 -1.14 26.25 1.44
CA LEU A 107 -2.33 25.42 1.25
C LEU A 107 -2.33 24.74 -0.11
N LYS A 108 -1.99 25.47 -1.19
CA LYS A 108 -1.83 24.88 -2.52
C LYS A 108 -0.76 23.78 -2.54
N GLN A 109 0.39 24.05 -1.92
CA GLN A 109 1.48 23.08 -1.81
C GLN A 109 1.07 21.85 -1.00
N LEU A 110 0.33 22.03 0.10
CA LEU A 110 -0.19 20.94 0.92
C LEU A 110 -1.14 20.04 0.12
N ILE A 111 -2.05 20.63 -0.67
CA ILE A 111 -2.96 19.89 -1.55
C ILE A 111 -2.16 19.08 -2.56
N GLU A 112 -1.18 19.68 -3.23
CA GLU A 112 -0.35 19.00 -4.24
C GLU A 112 0.44 17.83 -3.64
N LEU A 113 1.09 18.05 -2.49
CA LEU A 113 1.96 17.05 -1.87
C LEU A 113 1.19 15.90 -1.20
N SER A 114 0.09 16.21 -0.52
CA SER A 114 -0.72 15.20 0.16
C SER A 114 -1.70 14.48 -0.78
N GLY A 115 -2.24 15.22 -1.76
CA GLY A 115 -3.39 14.80 -2.56
C GLY A 115 -4.57 14.34 -1.72
N GLY A 116 -4.84 15.00 -0.59
CA GLY A 116 -5.98 14.73 0.27
C GLY A 116 -5.87 13.50 1.18
N ILE A 117 -4.75 12.76 1.14
CA ILE A 117 -4.58 11.59 2.01
C ILE A 117 -4.40 12.06 3.47
N PRO A 118 -5.28 11.70 4.42
CA PRO A 118 -5.26 12.26 5.77
C PRO A 118 -3.91 12.14 6.47
N ALA A 119 -3.25 10.99 6.34
CA ALA A 119 -1.95 10.74 6.96
C ALA A 119 -0.84 11.62 6.37
N LEU A 120 -0.90 11.92 5.06
CA LEU A 120 0.03 12.84 4.41
C LEU A 120 -0.31 14.30 4.73
N VAL A 121 -1.59 14.68 4.75
CA VAL A 121 -2.04 16.01 5.18
C VAL A 121 -1.44 16.32 6.56
N LYS A 122 -1.61 15.40 7.52
CA LYS A 122 -1.07 15.55 8.87
C LYS A 122 0.44 15.78 8.87
N VAL A 123 1.23 14.93 8.22
CA VAL A 123 2.69 15.04 8.29
C VAL A 123 3.20 16.32 7.62
N TYR A 124 2.60 16.74 6.50
CA TYR A 124 2.97 17.99 5.82
C TYR A 124 2.54 19.23 6.61
N VAL A 125 1.35 19.23 7.22
CA VAL A 125 0.89 20.33 8.08
C VAL A 125 1.85 20.50 9.25
N LEU A 126 2.19 19.41 9.96
CA LEU A 126 3.13 19.47 11.08
C LEU A 126 4.52 19.95 10.64
N ALA A 127 5.03 19.45 9.52
CA ALA A 127 6.31 19.91 8.98
C ALA A 127 6.29 21.39 8.60
N MET A 128 5.22 21.89 7.98
CA MET A 128 5.06 23.32 7.66
C MET A 128 4.97 24.18 8.92
N ARG A 129 4.18 23.75 9.91
CA ARG A 129 4.00 24.45 11.19
C ARG A 129 5.31 24.57 11.95
N ASP A 130 6.10 23.50 11.96
CA ASP A 130 7.33 23.41 12.74
C ASP A 130 8.56 23.89 11.95
N GLY A 131 8.37 24.43 10.73
CA GLY A 131 9.45 24.95 9.88
C GLY A 131 10.41 23.89 9.35
N GLN A 132 9.99 22.63 9.29
CA GLN A 132 10.79 21.52 8.80
C GLN A 132 10.77 21.42 7.28
N SER A 133 11.79 20.74 6.72
CA SER A 133 11.82 20.46 5.29
C SER A 133 10.60 19.63 4.88
N LEU A 134 10.01 19.98 3.74
CA LEU A 134 8.93 19.22 3.10
C LEU A 134 9.50 18.17 2.12
N ASP A 135 10.81 18.19 1.89
CA ASP A 135 11.49 17.21 1.07
C ASP A 135 11.64 15.89 1.85
N SER A 136 11.08 14.81 1.30
CA SER A 136 11.20 13.46 1.88
C SER A 136 12.64 12.99 2.08
N THR A 137 13.60 13.50 1.30
CA THR A 137 15.03 13.15 1.47
C THR A 137 15.64 13.74 2.74
N GLN A 138 15.02 14.80 3.27
CA GLN A 138 15.46 15.55 4.45
C GLN A 138 14.52 15.39 5.64
N ASN A 139 13.30 14.89 5.41
CA ASN A 139 12.30 14.66 6.44
C ASN A 139 11.91 13.17 6.51
N PRO A 140 12.45 12.41 7.49
CA PRO A 140 12.22 10.97 7.59
C PRO A 140 10.76 10.62 7.88
N GLN A 141 10.00 11.49 8.54
CA GLN A 141 8.58 11.25 8.80
C GLN A 141 7.76 11.28 7.50
N ILE A 142 8.07 12.24 6.61
CA ILE A 142 7.45 12.33 5.28
C ILE A 142 7.84 11.12 4.45
N ALA A 143 9.12 10.73 4.44
CA ALA A 143 9.58 9.54 3.72
C ALA A 143 8.85 8.26 4.16
N ALA A 144 8.77 8.02 5.48
CA ALA A 144 8.09 6.88 6.04
C ALA A 144 6.59 6.88 5.67
N MET A 145 5.94 8.04 5.70
CA MET A 145 4.52 8.14 5.38
C MET A 145 4.24 7.88 3.90
N LEU A 146 5.07 8.41 2.99
CA LEU A 146 4.94 8.16 1.55
C LEU A 146 5.03 6.67 1.20
N VAL A 147 5.93 5.93 1.88
CA VAL A 147 6.05 4.47 1.76
C VAL A 147 4.77 3.79 2.25
N LYS A 148 4.29 4.16 3.44
CA LYS A 148 3.10 3.55 4.03
C LYS A 148 1.84 3.79 3.18
N THR A 149 1.68 4.97 2.61
CA THR A 149 0.51 5.34 1.80
C THR A 149 0.64 4.92 0.34
N GLY A 150 1.71 4.22 -0.03
CA GLY A 150 1.93 3.79 -1.42
C GLY A 150 2.15 4.95 -2.41
N LYS A 151 2.42 6.17 -1.93
CA LYS A 151 2.58 7.38 -2.76
C LYS A 151 4.01 7.58 -3.27
N THR A 152 4.96 6.78 -2.79
CA THR A 152 6.25 6.63 -3.46
C THR A 152 6.08 5.67 -4.64
N LYS A 153 6.45 6.07 -5.85
CA LYS A 153 6.59 5.10 -6.97
C LYS A 153 7.60 3.98 -6.67
N LEU A 154 8.49 4.22 -5.69
CA LEU A 154 9.40 3.22 -5.11
C LEU A 154 8.69 2.09 -4.34
N SER A 155 7.50 2.32 -3.77
CA SER A 155 6.73 1.25 -3.10
C SER A 155 5.91 0.40 -4.07
N GLN A 156 5.84 0.78 -5.35
CA GLN A 156 5.24 -0.01 -6.44
C GLN A 156 6.29 -0.77 -7.26
N LEU A 157 7.52 -0.88 -6.74
CA LEU A 157 8.55 -1.70 -7.35
C LEU A 157 8.25 -3.18 -7.09
N THR A 158 8.29 -3.97 -8.14
CA THR A 158 8.37 -5.43 -8.03
C THR A 158 9.66 -5.80 -7.31
N ALA A 159 9.74 -7.01 -6.72
CA ALA A 159 10.95 -7.44 -6.02
C ALA A 159 12.24 -7.32 -6.87
N ALA A 160 12.14 -7.58 -8.17
CA ALA A 160 13.24 -7.40 -9.13
C ALA A 160 13.64 -5.93 -9.31
N GLU A 161 12.67 -5.03 -9.41
CA GLU A 161 12.91 -3.58 -9.52
C GLU A 161 13.46 -2.99 -8.21
N THR A 162 13.01 -3.49 -7.05
CA THR A 162 13.54 -3.08 -5.74
C THR A 162 15.01 -3.46 -5.62
N ARG A 163 15.37 -4.72 -5.90
CA ARG A 163 16.77 -5.17 -5.90
C ARG A 163 17.64 -4.36 -6.87
N LEU A 164 17.09 -4.06 -8.05
CA LEU A 164 17.78 -3.22 -9.03
C LEU A 164 17.97 -1.78 -8.53
N MET A 165 16.96 -1.21 -7.87
CA MET A 165 17.06 0.11 -7.27
C MET A 165 18.11 0.15 -6.16
N ASP A 166 18.12 -0.84 -5.27
CA ASP A 166 19.10 -0.96 -4.18
C ASP A 166 20.54 -1.03 -4.73
N LEU A 167 20.74 -1.80 -5.80
CA LEU A 167 22.02 -1.88 -6.51
C LEU A 167 22.47 -0.50 -7.03
N PHE A 168 21.56 0.24 -7.66
CA PHE A 168 21.86 1.58 -8.19
C PHE A 168 22.10 2.63 -7.09
N LEU A 169 21.38 2.55 -5.97
CA LEU A 169 21.58 3.44 -4.83
C LEU A 169 22.93 3.19 -4.16
N THR A 170 23.31 1.92 -4.01
CA THR A 170 24.62 1.52 -3.44
C THR A 170 25.78 1.97 -4.33
N ASN A 171 25.57 2.01 -5.65
CA ASN A 171 26.57 2.40 -6.65
C ASN A 171 26.29 3.77 -7.27
N ARG A 172 25.68 4.69 -6.50
CA ARG A 172 25.25 5.99 -7.03
C ARG A 172 26.42 6.75 -7.66
N GLY A 173 26.20 7.30 -8.85
CA GLY A 173 27.23 8.00 -9.61
C GLY A 173 28.21 7.10 -10.37
N GLN A 174 28.17 5.78 -10.16
CA GLN A 174 29.00 4.79 -10.84
C GLN A 174 28.21 4.08 -11.95
N ILE A 175 28.93 3.47 -12.90
CA ILE A 175 28.31 2.65 -13.95
C ILE A 175 28.15 1.23 -13.41
N VAL A 176 26.91 0.76 -13.38
CA VAL A 176 26.56 -0.64 -13.07
C VAL A 176 26.41 -1.41 -14.38
N SER A 177 27.21 -2.45 -14.55
CA SER A 177 27.20 -3.30 -15.74
C SER A 177 25.97 -4.20 -15.82
N LYS A 178 25.63 -4.66 -17.05
CA LYS A 178 24.53 -5.62 -17.25
C LYS A 178 24.74 -6.92 -16.45
N ASN A 179 25.98 -7.38 -16.30
CA ASN A 179 26.31 -8.58 -15.53
C ASN A 179 26.01 -8.39 -14.04
N GLN A 180 26.42 -7.26 -13.45
CA GLN A 180 26.11 -6.94 -12.05
C GLN A 180 24.60 -6.85 -11.80
N ILE A 181 23.85 -6.29 -12.76
CA ILE A 181 22.39 -6.25 -12.67
C ILE A 181 21.81 -7.67 -12.70
N CYS A 182 22.28 -8.51 -13.62
CA CYS A 182 21.82 -9.89 -13.74
C CYS A 182 22.04 -10.68 -12.44
N ASP A 183 23.21 -10.53 -11.83
CA ASP A 183 23.59 -11.23 -10.60
C ASP A 183 22.68 -10.87 -9.41
N VAL A 184 22.27 -9.62 -9.30
CA VAL A 184 21.44 -9.14 -8.19
C VAL A 184 19.95 -9.38 -8.43
N VAL A 185 19.48 -9.21 -9.66
CA VAL A 185 18.05 -9.33 -9.97
C VAL A 185 17.61 -10.79 -10.04
N TYR A 186 18.48 -11.69 -10.51
CA TYR A 186 18.18 -13.10 -10.74
C TYR A 186 19.13 -14.04 -9.97
N PRO A 187 19.13 -14.02 -8.62
CA PRO A 187 20.07 -14.82 -7.83
C PRO A 187 19.86 -16.33 -7.98
N ASP A 188 18.61 -16.77 -8.21
CA ASP A 188 18.23 -18.19 -8.18
C ASP A 188 18.28 -18.88 -9.56
N VAL A 189 18.60 -18.15 -10.62
CA VAL A 189 18.63 -18.70 -11.98
C VAL A 189 19.97 -19.41 -12.19
N LYS A 190 19.97 -20.74 -12.02
CA LYS A 190 21.15 -21.62 -12.23
C LYS A 190 21.78 -21.47 -13.62
N ASN A 191 21.00 -21.06 -14.62
CA ASN A 191 21.47 -20.89 -16.00
C ASN A 191 21.27 -19.44 -16.48
N LYS A 192 22.20 -18.56 -16.09
CA LYS A 192 22.19 -17.12 -16.42
C LYS A 192 22.24 -16.85 -17.93
N ALA A 193 22.65 -17.84 -18.74
CA ALA A 193 22.66 -17.78 -20.20
C ALA A 193 21.27 -17.66 -20.85
N GLY A 194 20.19 -17.93 -20.10
CA GLY A 194 18.80 -17.82 -20.59
C GLY A 194 18.16 -16.43 -20.39
N ILE A 195 18.82 -15.50 -19.69
CA ILE A 195 18.30 -14.15 -19.46
C ILE A 195 18.67 -13.30 -20.68
N SER A 196 17.66 -12.93 -21.47
CA SER A 196 17.90 -12.10 -22.65
C SER A 196 18.25 -10.67 -22.25
N ASP A 197 19.16 -10.05 -23.00
CA ASP A 197 19.46 -8.62 -22.91
C ASP A 197 18.19 -7.75 -22.95
N HIS A 198 17.20 -8.19 -23.73
CA HIS A 198 15.89 -7.56 -23.82
C HIS A 198 15.14 -7.57 -22.47
N ALA A 199 15.18 -8.66 -21.70
CA ALA A 199 14.50 -8.72 -20.40
C ALA A 199 15.11 -7.73 -19.39
N LEU A 200 16.44 -7.61 -19.39
CA LEU A 200 17.17 -6.61 -18.60
C LEU A 200 16.81 -5.18 -19.03
N ASP A 201 16.80 -4.91 -20.33
CA ASP A 201 16.43 -3.59 -20.86
C ASP A 201 14.99 -3.21 -20.49
N GLN A 202 14.06 -4.17 -20.51
CA GLN A 202 12.67 -3.95 -20.09
C GLN A 202 12.54 -3.68 -18.59
N LEU A 203 13.31 -4.38 -17.75
CA LEU A 203 13.33 -4.12 -16.31
C LEU A 203 13.88 -2.73 -16.01
N VAL A 204 15.01 -2.36 -16.64
CA VAL A 204 15.62 -1.04 -16.50
C VAL A 204 14.68 0.05 -17.00
N HIS A 205 13.99 -0.17 -18.13
CA HIS A 205 13.02 0.76 -18.67
C HIS A 205 11.86 1.00 -17.69
N ARG A 206 11.26 -0.07 -17.15
CA ARG A 206 10.17 0.03 -16.17
C ARG A 206 10.61 0.77 -14.92
N LEU A 207 11.78 0.43 -14.37
CA LEU A 207 12.34 1.13 -13.22
C LEU A 207 12.55 2.63 -13.53
N ARG A 208 13.17 2.95 -14.68
CA ARG A 208 13.39 4.33 -15.14
C ARG A 208 12.11 5.15 -15.15
N VAL A 209 11.01 4.61 -15.69
CA VAL A 209 9.71 5.29 -15.72
C VAL A 209 9.17 5.55 -14.31
N LYS A 210 9.38 4.61 -13.39
CA LYS A 210 8.93 4.73 -11.99
C LYS A 210 9.75 5.75 -11.20
N ILE A 211 11.05 5.86 -11.45
CA ILE A 211 11.95 6.72 -10.65
C ILE A 211 12.26 8.09 -11.27
N LYS A 212 11.79 8.37 -12.50
CA LYS A 212 12.14 9.56 -13.29
C LYS A 212 12.00 10.93 -12.59
N ASN A 213 11.15 11.02 -11.57
CA ASN A 213 10.90 12.26 -10.85
C ASN A 213 11.92 12.51 -9.72
N GLN A 214 12.68 11.49 -9.33
CA GLN A 214 13.61 11.52 -8.20
C GLN A 214 15.06 11.24 -8.63
N TYR A 215 15.24 10.44 -9.68
CA TYR A 215 16.55 10.02 -10.15
C TYR A 215 16.62 10.00 -11.67
N THR A 216 17.83 10.21 -12.20
CA THR A 216 18.11 10.07 -13.63
C THR A 216 18.92 8.81 -13.87
N LEU A 217 18.37 7.89 -14.67
CA LEU A 217 19.05 6.63 -15.02
C LEU A 217 19.52 6.66 -16.48
N THR A 218 20.81 6.94 -16.70
CA THR A 218 21.44 7.08 -18.03
C THR A 218 21.98 5.74 -18.54
N THR A 219 21.88 5.50 -19.85
CA THR A 219 22.49 4.34 -20.50
C THR A 219 23.87 4.73 -21.03
N HIS A 220 24.91 3.98 -20.64
CA HIS A 220 26.25 4.08 -21.18
C HIS A 220 26.49 2.90 -22.13
N ARG A 221 26.42 3.16 -23.44
CA ARG A 221 26.43 2.12 -24.48
C ARG A 221 27.66 1.21 -24.33
N GLY A 222 27.41 -0.09 -24.28
CA GLY A 222 28.45 -1.12 -24.13
C GLY A 222 29.01 -1.28 -22.71
N LEU A 223 28.64 -0.41 -21.75
CA LEU A 223 29.17 -0.43 -20.38
C LEU A 223 28.09 -0.79 -19.35
N GLY A 224 26.90 -0.20 -19.44
CA GLY A 224 25.83 -0.42 -18.47
C GLY A 224 24.96 0.81 -18.24
N TYR A 225 24.52 1.02 -17.00
CA TYR A 225 23.63 2.12 -16.62
C TYR A 225 24.17 2.85 -15.39
N LYS A 226 23.89 4.14 -15.30
CA LYS A 226 24.32 4.99 -14.19
C LYS A 226 23.13 5.74 -13.60
N LEU A 227 23.00 5.68 -12.29
CA LEU A 227 22.03 6.47 -11.53
C LEU A 227 22.69 7.78 -11.07
N SER A 228 22.05 8.91 -11.36
CA SER A 228 22.44 10.26 -10.91
C SER A 228 21.29 10.90 -10.12
#